data_AF-A0A9X3ABP3-F1
#
_entry.id   AF-A0A9X3ABP3-F1
#
_cell.length_a   1.000
_cell.length_b   1.000
_cell.length_c   1.000
_cell.angle_alpha   90.00
_cell.angle_beta   90.00
_cell.angle_gamma   90.00
#
_symmetry.space_group_name_H-M   'P 1'
#
loop_
_entity.id
_entity.type
_entity.pdbx_description
1 polymer ?
#
loop_
_entity_poly.entity_id
_entity_poly.type
_entity_poly.pdbx_seq_one_letter_code
_entity_poly.pdbx_strand_id
1 'polypeptide(L)'
;MALSLGGTLLLAPAYGAGLFVGPAFGHFYAENHSQAWVGIGIRTGTALVAISAAESAQNQQGVSEAPNFDGLEWLLIGAAAVLGSGIYDTATAGTAAREYNRTHGLRARVTPTAGGPRGEQVGLSVTLQF
;
A
#
# COMPACT_ATOMS: atom_id res chain seq x y z
N MET A 1 23.66 -24.55 1.84
CA MET A 1 23.05 -23.20 1.90
C MET A 1 21.65 -23.36 2.48
N ALA A 2 21.47 -23.03 3.76
CA ALA A 2 20.17 -23.09 4.41
C ALA A 2 19.47 -21.73 4.23
N LEU A 3 18.47 -21.68 3.36
CA LEU A 3 17.54 -20.56 3.30
C LEU A 3 16.72 -20.59 4.59
N SER A 4 16.92 -19.59 5.47
CA SER A 4 16.14 -19.42 6.70
C SER A 4 14.68 -19.16 6.34
N LEU A 5 13.84 -20.21 6.43
CA LEU A 5 12.38 -20.08 6.30
C LEU A 5 11.77 -19.14 7.36
N GLY A 6 12.45 -18.92 8.48
CA GLY A 6 11.97 -18.07 9.58
C GLY A 6 11.94 -16.58 9.23
N GLY A 7 12.88 -16.10 8.41
CA GLY A 7 12.92 -14.69 7.97
C GLY A 7 11.82 -14.37 6.96
N THR A 8 11.55 -15.30 6.04
CA THR A 8 10.57 -15.10 4.96
C THR A 8 9.13 -15.16 5.48
N LEU A 9 8.84 -16.02 6.47
CA LEU A 9 7.49 -16.17 7.06
C LEU A 9 7.14 -15.10 8.11
N LEU A 10 8.11 -14.49 8.78
CA LEU A 10 7.86 -13.37 9.70
C LEU A 10 7.74 -12.02 8.98
N LEU A 11 8.40 -11.88 7.83
CA LEU A 11 8.33 -10.69 7.01
C LEU A 11 7.19 -10.73 5.98
N ALA A 12 6.76 -11.90 5.51
CA ALA A 12 5.62 -12.00 4.58
C ALA A 12 4.31 -11.37 5.11
N PRO A 13 3.96 -11.49 6.41
CA PRO A 13 2.83 -10.76 6.99
C PRO A 13 3.08 -9.26 7.08
N ALA A 14 4.31 -8.82 7.38
CA ALA A 14 4.64 -7.39 7.48
C ALA A 14 4.64 -6.70 6.10
N TYR A 15 5.18 -7.36 5.07
CA TYR A 15 5.11 -6.89 3.68
C TYR A 15 3.70 -7.04 3.10
N GLY A 16 3.00 -8.14 3.42
CA GLY A 16 1.62 -8.38 3.02
C GLY A 16 0.66 -7.37 3.64
N ALA A 17 0.58 -7.30 4.97
CA ALA A 17 -0.25 -6.32 5.68
C ALA A 17 0.18 -4.88 5.35
N GLY A 18 1.47 -4.65 5.14
CA GLY A 18 2.01 -3.38 4.64
C GLY A 18 1.44 -2.99 3.28
N LEU A 19 1.20 -3.94 2.37
CA LEU A 19 0.54 -3.65 1.08
C LEU A 19 -0.95 -3.32 1.25
N PHE A 20 -1.63 -3.92 2.22
CA PHE A 20 -3.06 -3.68 2.46
C PHE A 20 -3.31 -2.33 3.16
N VAL A 21 -2.49 -1.99 4.15
CA VAL A 21 -2.70 -0.83 5.03
C VAL A 21 -1.74 0.33 4.72
N GLY A 22 -0.53 0.02 4.27
CA GLY A 22 0.55 1.00 4.02
C GLY A 22 0.15 2.14 3.09
N PRO A 23 -0.42 1.88 1.90
CA PRO A 23 -0.84 2.94 0.99
C PRO A 23 -1.86 3.92 1.61
N ALA A 24 -2.70 3.45 2.54
CA ALA A 24 -3.72 4.26 3.19
C ALA A 24 -3.17 5.19 4.30
N PHE A 25 -1.92 5.02 4.75
CA PHE A 25 -1.37 5.81 5.86
C PHE A 25 -1.34 7.32 5.60
N GLY A 26 -1.07 7.75 4.37
CA GLY A 26 -1.08 9.17 4.04
C GLY A 26 -2.47 9.81 4.16
N HIS A 27 -3.53 9.02 3.90
CA HIS A 27 -4.91 9.47 4.10
C HIS A 27 -5.28 9.52 5.58
N PHE A 28 -4.78 8.60 6.41
CA PHE A 28 -4.94 8.69 7.86
C PHE A 28 -4.24 9.92 8.45
N TYR A 29 -3.04 10.24 7.97
CA TYR A 29 -2.34 11.47 8.38
C TYR A 29 -3.15 12.73 8.04
N ALA A 30 -3.78 12.75 6.87
CA ALA A 30 -4.58 13.87 6.40
C ALA A 30 -6.03 13.87 6.93
N GLU A 31 -6.34 13.06 7.94
CA GLU A 31 -7.69 12.84 8.50
C GLU A 31 -8.76 12.41 7.47
N ASN A 32 -8.31 11.94 6.30
CA ASN A 32 -9.16 11.46 5.22
C ASN A 32 -9.50 9.97 5.42
N HIS A 33 -10.13 9.66 6.55
CA HIS A 33 -10.44 8.29 6.95
C HIS A 33 -11.33 7.56 5.95
N SER A 34 -12.23 8.28 5.26
CA SER A 34 -13.12 7.69 4.26
C SER A 34 -12.33 7.06 3.11
N GLN A 35 -11.36 7.78 2.53
CA GLN A 35 -10.54 7.22 1.45
C GLN A 35 -9.61 6.11 1.96
N ALA A 36 -9.06 6.27 3.17
CA ALA A 36 -8.24 5.25 3.80
C ALA A 36 -8.98 3.91 3.95
N TRP A 37 -10.20 3.92 4.50
CA TRP A 37 -11.01 2.71 4.69
C TRP A 37 -11.49 2.11 3.37
N VAL A 38 -11.83 2.94 2.38
CA VAL A 38 -12.20 2.44 1.04
C VAL A 38 -11.02 1.72 0.38
N GLY A 39 -9.81 2.29 0.44
CA GLY A 39 -8.61 1.67 -0.11
C GLY A 39 -8.29 0.32 0.53
N ILE A 40 -8.32 0.25 1.87
CA ILE A 40 -8.13 -1.01 2.61
C ILE A 40 -9.23 -2.02 2.25
N GLY A 41 -10.49 -1.58 2.24
CA GLY A 41 -11.65 -2.40 1.92
C GLY A 41 -11.59 -3.01 0.52
N ILE A 42 -11.20 -2.22 -0.48
CA ILE A 42 -11.00 -2.71 -1.86
C ILE A 42 -9.92 -3.78 -1.86
N ARG A 43 -8.73 -3.50 -1.34
CA ARG A 43 -7.62 -4.46 -1.39
C ARG A 43 -7.96 -5.76 -0.67
N THR A 44 -8.44 -5.68 0.58
CA THR A 44 -8.79 -6.87 1.36
C THR A 44 -9.96 -7.62 0.74
N GLY A 45 -11.00 -6.91 0.28
CA GLY A 45 -12.16 -7.50 -0.36
C GLY A 45 -11.81 -8.23 -1.67
N THR A 46 -11.06 -7.59 -2.57
CA THR A 46 -10.67 -8.20 -3.84
C THR A 46 -9.71 -9.37 -3.65
N ALA A 47 -8.81 -9.30 -2.66
CA ALA A 47 -7.93 -10.42 -2.33
C ALA A 47 -8.73 -11.63 -1.84
N LEU A 48 -9.69 -11.42 -0.93
CA LEU A 48 -10.55 -12.50 -0.44
C LEU A 48 -11.40 -13.12 -1.56
N VAL A 49 -12.03 -12.28 -2.39
CA VAL A 49 -12.82 -12.76 -3.53
C VAL A 49 -11.96 -13.57 -4.50
N ALA A 50 -10.76 -13.10 -4.84
CA ALA A 50 -9.85 -13.79 -5.74
C ALA A 50 -9.40 -15.15 -5.19
N ILE A 51 -9.04 -15.21 -3.89
CA ILE A 51 -8.64 -16.47 -3.23
C ILE A 51 -9.83 -17.45 -3.22
N SER A 52 -11.00 -17.01 -2.78
CA SER A 52 -12.19 -17.87 -2.72
C SER A 52 -12.64 -18.35 -4.11
N ALA A 53 -12.56 -17.50 -5.12
CA ALA A 53 -12.88 -17.87 -6.51
C ALA A 53 -11.86 -18.87 -7.07
N ALA A 54 -10.56 -18.68 -6.78
CA ALA A 54 -9.51 -19.60 -7.21
C ALA A 54 -9.66 -20.99 -6.58
N GLU A 55 -9.96 -21.04 -5.27
CA GLU A 55 -10.24 -22.31 -4.56
C GLU A 55 -11.52 -23.00 -5.09
N SER A 56 -12.53 -22.21 -5.45
CA SER A 56 -13.79 -22.73 -6.01
C SER A 56 -13.61 -23.30 -7.41
N ALA A 57 -12.81 -22.64 -8.26
CA ALA A 57 -12.48 -23.11 -9.61
C ALA A 57 -11.75 -24.46 -9.61
N GLN A 58 -10.95 -24.72 -8.57
CA GLN A 58 -10.25 -26.00 -8.41
C GLN A 58 -11.20 -27.17 -8.04
N ASN A 59 -12.34 -26.86 -7.41
CA ASN A 59 -13.33 -27.85 -6.96
C ASN A 59 -14.49 -28.06 -7.95
N GLN A 60 -14.61 -27.21 -8.97
CA GLN A 60 -15.69 -27.26 -9.96
C GLN A 60 -15.25 -27.95 -11.27
N GLN A 61 -15.02 -29.26 -11.21
CA GLN A 61 -15.19 -30.10 -12.40
C GLN A 61 -16.69 -30.32 -12.62
N GLY A 62 -17.42 -29.34 -13.21
CA GLY A 62 -18.63 -29.67 -13.97
C GLY A 62 -19.93 -28.88 -13.81
N VAL A 63 -19.96 -27.60 -13.38
CA VAL A 63 -21.24 -26.84 -13.40
C VAL A 63 -21.10 -25.40 -13.93
N SER A 64 -21.66 -25.19 -15.14
CA SER A 64 -22.34 -24.00 -15.71
C SER A 64 -21.61 -22.69 -16.11
N GLU A 65 -21.77 -22.37 -17.42
CA GLU A 65 -22.13 -21.12 -18.14
C GLU A 65 -21.77 -19.68 -17.65
N ALA A 66 -20.89 -19.49 -16.67
CA ALA A 66 -20.22 -18.20 -16.45
C ALA A 66 -18.94 -18.10 -17.29
N PRO A 67 -18.38 -16.90 -17.58
CA PRO A 67 -17.00 -16.81 -18.08
C PRO A 67 -16.10 -17.56 -17.10
N ASN A 68 -15.60 -18.70 -17.56
CA ASN A 68 -14.97 -19.69 -16.71
C ASN A 68 -13.50 -19.31 -16.59
N PHE A 69 -13.21 -18.36 -15.70
CA PHE A 69 -11.84 -18.00 -15.37
C PHE A 69 -11.19 -19.12 -14.57
N ASP A 70 -9.97 -19.52 -14.95
CA ASP A 70 -9.22 -20.48 -14.15
C ASP A 70 -8.79 -19.86 -12.80
N GLY A 71 -8.35 -20.69 -11.86
CA GLY A 71 -7.93 -20.19 -10.55
C GLY A 71 -6.76 -19.21 -10.60
N LEU A 72 -5.90 -19.30 -11.62
CA LEU A 72 -4.77 -18.39 -11.80
C LEU A 72 -5.25 -17.02 -12.29
N GLU A 73 -6.22 -16.96 -13.19
CA GLU A 73 -6.83 -15.73 -13.69
C GLU A 73 -7.51 -14.94 -12.57
N TRP A 74 -8.25 -15.61 -11.68
CA TRP A 74 -8.82 -14.98 -10.48
C TRP A 74 -7.76 -14.36 -9.58
N LEU A 75 -6.66 -15.08 -9.33
CA LEU A 75 -5.54 -14.57 -8.53
C LEU A 75 -4.86 -13.36 -9.20
N LEU A 76 -4.70 -13.38 -10.52
CA LEU A 76 -4.11 -12.25 -11.27
C LEU A 76 -5.01 -11.01 -11.23
N ILE A 77 -6.33 -11.19 -11.39
CA ILE A 77 -7.31 -10.09 -11.26
C ILE A 77 -7.25 -9.50 -9.84
N GLY A 78 -7.26 -10.35 -8.82
CA GLY A 78 -7.12 -9.93 -7.42
C GLY A 78 -5.83 -9.17 -7.16
N ALA A 79 -4.70 -9.69 -7.64
CA ALA A 79 -3.40 -9.04 -7.50
C ALA A 79 -3.35 -7.68 -8.20
N ALA A 80 -3.89 -7.59 -9.43
CA ALA A 80 -3.96 -6.33 -10.18
C ALA A 80 -4.83 -5.29 -9.45
N ALA A 81 -5.96 -5.70 -8.88
CA ALA A 81 -6.82 -4.81 -8.11
C ALA A 81 -6.13 -4.31 -6.83
N VAL A 82 -5.44 -5.20 -6.10
CA VAL A 82 -4.70 -4.84 -4.89
C VAL A 82 -3.59 -3.83 -5.20
N LEU A 83 -2.77 -4.13 -6.21
CA LEU A 83 -1.67 -3.26 -6.63
C LEU A 83 -2.17 -1.93 -7.19
N GLY A 84 -3.19 -1.95 -8.05
CA GLY A 84 -3.77 -0.75 -8.64
C GLY A 84 -4.35 0.18 -7.57
N SER A 85 -5.08 -0.36 -6.60
CA SER A 85 -5.57 0.41 -5.45
C SER A 85 -4.42 0.98 -4.61
N GLY A 86 -3.38 0.20 -4.33
CA GLY A 86 -2.21 0.68 -3.58
C GLY A 86 -1.48 1.82 -4.27
N ILE A 87 -1.30 1.75 -5.58
CA ILE A 87 -0.69 2.80 -6.39
C ILE A 87 -1.55 4.07 -6.34
N TYR A 88 -2.87 3.93 -6.48
CA TYR A 88 -3.80 5.05 -6.43
C TYR A 88 -3.75 5.79 -5.09
N ASP A 89 -3.77 5.06 -3.97
CA ASP A 89 -3.67 5.65 -2.64
C ASP A 89 -2.31 6.35 -2.45
N THR A 90 -1.21 5.71 -2.86
CA THR A 90 0.13 6.29 -2.75
C THR A 90 0.26 7.60 -3.56
N ALA A 91 -0.31 7.63 -4.77
CA ALA A 91 -0.27 8.81 -5.62
C ALA A 91 -1.11 9.97 -5.07
N THR A 92 -2.25 9.66 -4.44
CA THR A 92 -3.19 10.67 -3.91
C THR A 92 -2.85 11.14 -2.50
N ALA A 93 -2.14 10.31 -1.72
CA ALA A 93 -1.70 10.61 -0.36
C ALA A 93 -0.91 11.92 -0.25
N GLY A 94 -0.01 12.20 -1.20
CA GLY A 94 0.78 13.43 -1.19
C GLY A 94 -0.06 14.69 -1.34
N THR A 95 -1.10 14.64 -2.17
CA THR A 95 -2.05 15.74 -2.35
C THR A 95 -2.89 15.95 -1.09
N ALA A 96 -3.42 14.87 -0.50
CA ALA A 96 -4.18 14.93 0.75
C ALA A 96 -3.34 15.53 1.89
N ALA A 97 -2.11 15.05 2.07
CA ALA A 97 -1.19 15.57 3.09
C ALA A 97 -0.83 17.04 2.86
N ARG A 98 -0.60 17.46 1.60
CA ARG A 98 -0.28 18.85 1.27
C ARG A 98 -1.46 19.79 1.55
N GLU A 99 -2.68 19.35 1.28
CA GLU A 99 -3.88 20.12 1.59
C GLU A 99 -4.11 20.23 3.10
N TYR A 100 -4.02 19.10 3.81
CA TYR A 100 -4.08 19.06 5.27
C TYR A 100 -3.05 20.03 5.89
N ASN A 101 -1.80 19.99 5.43
CA ASN A 101 -0.74 20.88 5.91
C ASN A 101 -1.05 22.37 5.67
N ARG A 102 -1.63 22.72 4.52
CA ARG A 102 -2.04 24.11 4.24
C ARG A 102 -3.14 24.59 5.18
N THR A 103 -4.16 23.75 5.38
CA THR A 103 -5.29 24.08 6.26
C THR A 103 -4.88 24.22 7.73
N HIS A 104 -3.87 23.46 8.18
CA HIS A 104 -3.37 23.47 9.55
C HIS A 104 -2.12 24.33 9.76
N GLY A 105 -1.71 25.13 8.77
CA GLY A 105 -0.54 26.01 8.88
C GLY A 105 0.82 25.29 8.92
N LEU A 106 0.83 23.96 8.80
CA LEU A 106 2.03 23.13 8.86
C LEU A 106 2.89 23.36 7.62
N ARG A 107 4.14 23.81 7.82
CA ARG A 107 5.10 23.99 6.73
C ARG A 107 6.37 23.22 7.05
N ALA A 108 6.75 22.32 6.13
CA ALA A 108 8.04 21.65 6.15
C ALA A 108 8.90 22.21 5.01
N ARG A 109 10.10 22.68 5.33
CA ARG A 109 11.12 23.04 4.34
C ARG A 109 12.30 22.09 4.48
N VAL A 110 12.60 21.38 3.40
CA VAL A 110 13.79 20.53 3.30
C VAL A 110 14.84 21.30 2.51
N THR A 111 16.00 21.55 3.11
CA THR A 111 17.09 22.29 2.47
C THR A 111 18.34 21.42 2.48
N PRO A 112 19.00 21.19 1.34
CA PRO A 112 20.29 20.52 1.33
C PRO A 112 21.31 21.38 2.09
N THR A 113 22.12 20.74 2.92
CA THR A 113 23.19 21.40 3.67
C THR A 113 24.52 20.79 3.27
N ALA A 114 25.50 21.60 2.91
CA ALA A 114 26.88 21.19 2.77
C ALA A 114 27.69 21.80 3.92
N GLY A 115 28.65 21.04 4.46
CA GLY A 115 29.50 21.50 5.55
C GLY A 115 28.93 21.25 6.94
N GLY A 116 28.42 20.04 7.22
CA GLY A 116 28.07 19.60 8.58
C GLY A 116 29.22 19.77 9.59
N PRO A 117 29.13 19.30 10.86
CA PRO A 117 30.04 19.69 11.96
C PRO A 117 31.56 19.53 11.71
N ARG A 118 31.94 18.77 10.67
CA ARG A 118 33.32 18.51 10.24
C ARG A 118 33.68 19.08 8.86
N GLY A 119 32.86 19.95 8.26
CA GLY A 119 33.17 20.66 7.01
C GLY A 119 32.99 19.86 5.70
N GLU A 120 32.87 18.53 5.75
CA GLU A 120 32.85 17.67 4.55
C GLU A 120 31.56 16.85 4.38
N GLN A 121 30.50 17.15 5.13
CA GLN A 121 29.24 16.39 5.07
C GLN A 121 28.20 17.09 4.19
N VAL A 122 27.61 16.33 3.27
CA VAL A 122 26.36 16.68 2.57
C VAL A 122 25.22 16.04 3.35
N GLY A 123 24.20 16.83 3.69
CA GLY A 123 23.05 16.41 4.47
C GLY A 123 21.77 17.13 4.06
N LEU A 124 20.68 16.84 4.77
CA LEU A 124 19.39 17.51 4.61
C LEU A 124 19.01 18.11 5.96
N SER A 125 18.69 19.40 5.97
CA SER A 125 18.05 20.06 7.10
C SER A 125 16.55 20.10 6.85
N VAL A 126 15.77 19.78 7.89
CA VAL A 126 14.31 19.89 7.87
C VAL A 126 13.92 20.98 8.87
N THR A 127 13.27 22.02 8.37
CA THR A 127 12.63 23.05 9.21
C THR A 127 11.14 22.79 9.22
N LEU A 128 10.58 22.60 10.43
CA LEU A 128 9.15 22.46 10.66
C LEU A 128 8.62 23.75 11.29
N GLN A 129 7.51 24.25 10.77
CA GLN A 129 6.77 25.37 11.33
C GLN A 129 5.33 24.90 11.62
N PHE A 130 4.89 25.16 12.85
CA PHE A 130 3.57 24.78 13.38
C PHE A 130 2.81 26.06 13.78
#